data_AF-A0A2R4X004-F1
#
_entry.id   AF-A0A2R4X004-F1
#
_cell.length_a   1.000
_cell.length_b   1.000
_cell.length_c   1.000
_cell.angle_alpha   90.00
_cell.angle_beta   90.00
_cell.angle_gamma   90.00
#
_symmetry.space_group_name_H-M   'P 1'
#
loop_
_entity.id
_entity.type
_entity.pdbx_description
1 polymer ?
#
loop_
_entity_poly.entity_id
_entity_poly.type
_entity_poly.pdbx_seq_one_letter_code
_entity_poly.pdbx_strand_id
1 'polypeptide(L)' 'MTDTTDQLRDAFERTEYPVDSVGENRGLTQVHLRTDDPHGDELQAIAEDAIGDALLGVDVSVEEVGDEVGTVVSVRHR' A
#
# COMPACT_ATOMS: atom_id res chain seq x y z
N MET A 1 4.57 15.69 -12.14
CA MET A 1 3.47 15.11 -11.34
C MET A 1 3.93 13.71 -11.06
N THR A 2 4.32 13.42 -9.82
CA THR A 2 4.77 12.08 -9.42
C THR A 2 3.56 11.17 -9.45
N ASP A 3 3.71 9.96 -10.00
CA ASP A 3 2.61 9.00 -10.05
C ASP A 3 2.24 8.58 -8.62
N THR A 4 0.96 8.35 -8.34
CA THR A 4 0.53 7.88 -7.01
C THR A 4 1.21 6.57 -6.63
N THR A 5 1.50 5.73 -7.62
CA THR A 5 2.23 4.46 -7.47
C THR A 5 3.64 4.72 -6.92
N ASP A 6 4.37 5.69 -7.47
CA ASP A 6 5.71 6.05 -7.02
C ASP A 6 5.70 6.67 -5.62
N GLN A 7 4.73 7.55 -5.33
CA GLN A 7 4.59 8.17 -4.01
C GLN A 7 4.33 7.14 -2.90
N LEU A 8 3.40 6.21 -3.14
CA LEU A 8 3.12 5.12 -2.20
C LEU A 8 4.34 4.22 -2.04
N ARG A 9 4.99 3.85 -3.15
CA ARG A 9 6.21 3.04 -3.10
C ARG A 9 7.29 3.68 -2.22
N ASP A 10 7.64 4.94 -2.50
CA ASP A 10 8.64 5.68 -1.71
C ASP A 10 8.24 5.79 -0.24
N ALA A 11 6.96 5.99 0.07
CA ALA A 11 6.49 6.06 1.45
C ALA A 11 6.67 4.73 2.18
N PHE A 12 6.23 3.62 1.60
CA PHE A 12 6.36 2.29 2.20
C PHE A 12 7.83 1.84 2.28
N GLU A 13 8.66 2.06 1.25
CA GLU A 13 10.09 1.70 1.27
C GLU A 13 10.90 2.47 2.34
N ARG A 14 10.37 3.58 2.87
CA ARG A 14 10.98 4.34 3.98
C ARG A 14 10.57 3.84 5.36
N THR A 15 9.72 2.82 5.41
CA THR A 15 9.25 2.19 6.65
C THR A 15 9.89 0.81 6.84
N GLU A 16 9.44 0.08 7.86
CA GLU A 16 9.83 -1.30 8.10
C GLU A 16 9.07 -2.33 7.26
N TYR A 17 8.13 -1.90 6.42
CA TYR A 17 7.34 -2.77 5.55
C TYR A 17 8.00 -2.93 4.17
N PRO A 18 8.64 -4.07 3.87
CA PRO A 18 9.28 -4.29 2.58
C PRO A 18 8.24 -4.38 1.46
N VAL A 19 8.36 -3.49 0.48
CA VAL A 19 7.50 -3.49 -0.72
C VAL A 19 7.96 -4.57 -1.69
N ASP A 20 7.03 -5.43 -2.09
CA ASP A 20 7.21 -6.37 -3.19
C ASP A 20 6.97 -5.70 -4.54
N SER A 21 5.79 -5.09 -4.69
CA SER A 21 5.35 -4.45 -5.92
C SER A 21 4.26 -3.42 -5.66
N VAL A 22 4.13 -2.45 -6.56
CA VAL A 22 3.03 -1.46 -6.54
C VAL A 22 2.44 -1.38 -7.93
N GLY A 23 1.11 -1.34 -8.02
CA GLY A 23 0.42 -1.27 -9.31
C GLY A 23 -1.03 -0.83 -9.20
N GLU A 24 -1.71 -0.73 -10.33
CA GLU A 24 -3.11 -0.35 -10.40
C GLU A 24 -3.99 -1.56 -10.71
N ASN A 25 -5.08 -1.71 -9.97
CA ASN A 25 -6.06 -2.78 -10.15
C ASN A 25 -7.48 -2.23 -9.97
N ARG A 26 -8.30 -2.32 -11.03
CA ARG A 26 -9.72 -1.89 -11.03
C ARG A 26 -9.95 -0.46 -10.48
N GLY A 27 -9.00 0.45 -10.71
CA GLY A 27 -9.08 1.85 -10.24
C GLY A 27 -8.65 2.05 -8.78
N LEU A 28 -7.98 1.07 -8.19
CA LEU A 28 -7.29 1.16 -6.90
C LEU A 28 -5.78 1.04 -7.15
N THR A 29 -4.98 1.76 -6.38
CA THR A 29 -3.53 1.54 -6.33
C THR A 29 -3.24 0.54 -5.22
N GLN A 30 -2.65 -0.59 -5.57
CA GLN A 30 -2.33 -1.69 -4.65
C GLN A 30 -0.83 -1.71 -4.36
N VAL A 31 -0.49 -1.75 -3.08
CA VAL A 31 0.87 -1.96 -2.58
C VAL A 31 0.94 -3.37 -2.02
N HIS A 32 1.78 -4.21 -2.60
CA HIS A 32 2.06 -5.55 -2.12
C HIS A 32 3.28 -5.49 -1.19
N LEU A 33 3.13 -5.99 0.02
CA LEU A 33 4.15 -6.01 1.07
C LEU A 33 4.53 -7.45 1.40
N ARG A 34 5.82 -7.69 1.65
CA ARG A 34 6.33 -8.98 2.13
C ARG A 34 6.30 -9.05 3.66
N THR A 35 5.10 -8.96 4.22
CA THR A 35 4.85 -9.10 5.67
C THR A 35 3.59 -9.92 5.91
N ASP A 36 3.66 -10.84 6.87
CA ASP A 36 2.55 -11.66 7.35
C ASP A 36 1.84 -11.06 8.58
N ASP A 37 2.40 -10.01 9.18
CA ASP A 37 1.83 -9.30 10.33
C ASP A 37 1.59 -7.82 9.99
N PRO A 38 0.50 -7.47 9.30
CA PRO A 38 0.21 -6.08 9.01
C PRO A 38 -0.47 -5.38 10.17
N HIS A 39 0.13 -4.27 10.61
CA HIS A 39 -0.53 -3.32 11.49
C HIS A 39 -1.36 -2.34 10.65
N GLY A 40 -2.65 -2.66 10.48
CA GLY A 40 -3.55 -1.92 9.60
C GLY A 40 -3.61 -0.41 9.85
N ASP A 41 -3.61 0.01 11.12
CA ASP A 41 -3.59 1.44 11.50
C ASP A 41 -2.31 2.15 11.04
N GLU A 42 -1.16 1.47 11.10
CA GLU A 42 0.13 2.02 10.64
C GLU A 42 0.17 2.12 9.11
N LEU A 43 -0.29 1.09 8.41
CA LEU A 43 -0.35 1.07 6.95
C LEU A 43 -1.29 2.15 6.41
N GLN A 44 -2.40 2.40 7.12
CA GLN A 44 -3.30 3.51 6.82
C GLN A 44 -2.61 4.86 7.01
N ALA A 45 -1.91 5.06 8.13
CA ALA A 45 -1.18 6.31 8.39
C ALA A 45 -0.09 6.59 7.35
N ILE A 46 0.61 5.54 6.87
CA ILE A 46 1.61 5.66 5.81
C ILE A 46 0.98 6.12 4.49
N ALA A 47 -0.15 5.53 4.10
CA ALA A 47 -0.87 5.91 2.89
C ALA A 47 -1.44 7.34 2.98
N GLU A 48 -1.91 7.76 4.17
CA GLU A 48 -2.34 9.13 4.45
C GLU A 48 -1.20 10.15 4.34
N ASP A 49 -0.01 9.85 4.88
CA ASP A 49 1.16 10.72 4.76
C ASP A 49 1.63 10.86 3.30
N ALA A 50 1.56 9.76 2.54
CA ALA A 50 2.01 9.72 1.14
C ALA A 50 1.11 10.52 0.19
N ILE A 51 -0.21 10.38 0.32
CA ILE A 51 -1.19 10.93 -0.64
C ILE A 51 -1.87 12.22 -0.11
N GLY A 52 -1.99 12.36 1.21
CA GLY A 52 -2.67 13.49 1.83
C GLY A 52 -4.16 13.57 1.46
N ASP A 53 -4.66 14.78 1.23
CA ASP A 53 -6.08 15.07 0.98
C ASP A 53 -6.70 14.39 -0.26
N ALA A 54 -5.88 13.81 -1.15
CA ALA A 54 -6.40 13.06 -2.30
C ALA A 54 -6.83 11.63 -1.95
N LEU A 55 -6.54 11.17 -0.72
CA LEU A 55 -6.94 9.85 -0.23
C LEU A 55 -8.45 9.79 0.00
N LEU A 56 -9.09 8.81 -0.62
CA LEU A 56 -10.52 8.54 -0.49
C LEU A 56 -10.80 7.31 0.40
N GLY A 57 -9.82 6.43 0.59
CA GLY A 57 -9.91 5.29 1.49
C GLY A 57 -8.74 4.32 1.32
N VAL A 58 -8.47 3.56 2.38
CA VAL A 58 -7.47 2.49 2.41
C VAL A 58 -8.15 1.22 2.90
N ASP A 59 -7.92 0.12 2.20
CA ASP A 59 -8.28 -1.23 2.63
C ASP A 59 -6.99 -2.04 2.77
N VAL A 60 -6.84 -2.72 3.91
CA VAL A 60 -5.69 -3.59 4.18
C VAL A 60 -6.19 -5.02 4.25
N SER A 61 -5.65 -5.86 3.38
CA SER A 61 -6.01 -7.27 3.29
C SER A 61 -4.74 -8.12 3.33
N VAL A 62 -4.75 -9.21 4.11
CA VAL A 62 -3.71 -10.24 4.05
C VAL A 62 -4.08 -11.21 2.94
N GLU A 63 -3.19 -11.42 2.00
CA GLU A 63 -3.39 -12.33 0.87
C GLU A 63 -2.21 -13.30 0.74
N GLU A 64 -2.50 -14.54 0.37
CA GLU A 64 -1.44 -15.49 0.00
C GLU A 64 -0.96 -15.18 -1.42
N VAL A 65 0.31 -14.83 -1.57
CA VAL A 65 0.95 -14.55 -2.86
C VAL A 65 1.90 -15.71 -3.17
N GLY A 66 1.38 -16.73 -3.86
CA GLY A 66 2.14 -17.95 -4.16
C GLY A 66 2.27 -18.85 -2.93
N ASP A 67 3.49 -19.11 -2.49
CA ASP A 67 3.82 -19.88 -1.28
C ASP A 67 4.11 -18.99 -0.06
N GLU A 68 4.00 -17.66 -0.20
CA GLU A 68 4.29 -16.67 0.83
C GLU A 68 3.01 -15.93 1.25
N VAL A 69 2.81 -15.74 2.55
CA VAL A 69 1.75 -14.86 3.07
C VAL A 69 2.24 -13.42 2.92
N GLY A 70 1.47 -12.59 2.22
CA GLY A 70 1.77 -11.19 2.00
C GLY A 70 0.62 -10.28 2.43
N THR A 71 0.90 -8.99 2.51
CA THR A 71 -0.12 -7.98 2.80
C THR A 71 -0.34 -7.14 1.55
N VAL A 72 -1.60 -6.88 1.22
CA VAL A 72 -2.01 -5.99 0.13
C VAL A 72 -2.73 -4.79 0.71
N VAL A 73 -2.16 -3.61 0.47
CA VAL A 73 -2.76 -2.33 0.83
C VAL A 73 -3.40 -1.74 -0.41
N SER A 74 -4.73 -1.70 -0.45
CA SER A 74 -5.51 -1.15 -1.55
C SER A 74 -5.91 0.29 -1.24
N VAL A 75 -5.42 1.23 -2.04
CA VAL A 75 -5.61 2.66 -1.85
C VAL A 75 -6.52 3.22 -2.94
N ARG A 76 -7.56 3.93 -2.51
CA ARG A 76 -8.44 4.70 -3.40
C ARG A 76 -8.09 6.17 -3.28
N HIS A 77 -7.85 6.83 -4.41
CA HIS A 77 -7.52 8.25 -4.49
C HIS A 77 -8.30 8.95 -5.61
N ARG A 78 -8.29 10.30 -5.61
CA ARG A 78 -9.04 11.17 -6.53
C ARG A 78 -8.31 11.48 -7.84
#